data_AF-A0A8A3NZV0-F1
#
_entry.id   AF-A0A8A3NZV0-F1
#
_cell.length_a   1.000
_cell.length_b   1.000
_cell.length_c   1.000
_cell.angle_alpha   90.00
_cell.angle_beta   90.00
_cell.angle_gamma   90.00
#
_symmetry.space_group_name_H-M   'P 1'
#
loop_
_entity.id
_entity.type
_entity.pdbx_description
1 polymer ?
#
loop_
_entity_poly.entity_id
_entity_poly.type
_entity_poly.pdbx_seq_one_letter_code
_entity_poly.pdbx_strand_id
1 'polypeptide(L)'
;MDVLGIHFGVGQHVATVMSNDPSDVYGLLKAITPGEISYALSLLFSKYSILSFYWRVFGISSMRTIILVMAAVVTLWAVSATIASFLACIPLEALWNPNIPGKCMPLANFYLGVSFPNVMTDWILLFIPIKYIWSLQMPKSQKLVVSGMFAVGSFVCIVSLIRLIIIYHLDLTDITWGLVDLVVWTGVESFR
;
A
#
# COMPACT_ATOMS: atom_id res chain seq x y z
N MET A 1 -10.48 -7.49 -4.96
CA MET A 1 -11.14 -6.34 -5.62
C MET A 1 -11.20 -6.51 -7.13
N ASP A 2 -10.43 -7.45 -7.68
CA ASP A 2 -10.18 -7.63 -9.12
C ASP A 2 -11.44 -7.96 -9.92
N VAL A 3 -12.34 -8.78 -9.38
CA VAL A 3 -13.55 -9.22 -10.12
C VAL A 3 -14.64 -8.14 -10.18
N LEU A 4 -14.78 -7.32 -9.13
CA LEU A 4 -15.77 -6.23 -9.07
C LEU A 4 -15.35 -5.04 -9.93
N GLY A 5 -14.05 -4.74 -10.02
CA GLY A 5 -13.54 -3.66 -10.88
C GLY A 5 -13.77 -3.91 -12.37
N ILE A 6 -13.61 -5.16 -12.83
CA ILE A 6 -13.84 -5.55 -14.24
C ILE A 6 -15.32 -5.38 -14.62
N HIS A 7 -16.25 -5.66 -13.69
CA HIS A 7 -17.69 -5.46 -13.91
C HIS A 7 -18.10 -3.98 -14.07
N PHE A 8 -17.32 -3.04 -13.53
CA PHE A 8 -17.57 -1.61 -13.65
C PHE A 8 -16.63 -0.89 -14.65
N GLY A 9 -15.98 -1.65 -15.54
CA GLY A 9 -15.21 -1.07 -16.67
C GLY A 9 -13.76 -0.68 -16.37
N VAL A 10 -13.13 -1.22 -15.32
CA VAL A 10 -11.68 -1.07 -15.09
C VAL A 10 -10.90 -1.55 -16.33
N GLY A 11 -10.13 -0.64 -16.96
CA GLY A 11 -9.38 -0.88 -18.20
C GLY A 11 -9.92 -0.19 -19.47
N GLN A 12 -11.00 0.60 -19.38
CA GLN A 12 -11.49 1.44 -20.48
C GLN A 12 -11.31 2.93 -20.18
N HIS A 13 -10.96 3.76 -21.16
CA HIS A 13 -10.78 5.21 -20.97
C HIS A 13 -11.99 5.84 -20.26
N VAL A 14 -11.75 6.79 -19.34
CA VAL A 14 -12.82 7.44 -18.53
C VAL A 14 -13.91 8.00 -19.45
N ALA A 15 -13.50 8.55 -20.59
CA ALA A 15 -14.40 9.08 -21.60
C ALA A 15 -15.35 8.01 -22.18
N THR A 16 -14.89 6.77 -22.36
CA THR A 16 -15.69 5.65 -22.87
C THR A 16 -16.70 5.15 -21.83
N VAL A 17 -16.30 5.07 -20.56
CA VAL A 17 -17.21 4.63 -19.48
C VAL A 17 -18.27 5.69 -19.18
N MET A 18 -17.90 6.98 -19.17
CA MET A 18 -18.88 8.07 -19.07
C MET A 18 -19.85 8.14 -20.26
N SER A 19 -19.43 7.71 -21.46
CA SER A 19 -20.27 7.73 -22.64
C SER A 19 -21.30 6.59 -22.72
N ASN A 20 -21.06 5.48 -22.00
CA ASN A 20 -21.96 4.32 -21.98
C ASN A 20 -22.97 4.39 -20.82
N ASP A 21 -22.51 4.56 -19.58
CA ASP A 21 -23.39 4.72 -18.42
C ASP A 21 -22.68 5.44 -17.25
N PRO A 22 -23.07 6.68 -16.90
CA PRO A 22 -22.46 7.44 -15.80
C PRO A 22 -22.58 6.76 -14.43
N SER A 23 -23.55 5.87 -14.24
CA SER A 23 -23.82 5.15 -12.99
C SER A 23 -22.75 4.12 -12.61
N ASP A 24 -22.05 3.55 -13.59
CA ASP A 24 -21.03 2.52 -13.33
C ASP A 24 -19.76 3.13 -12.71
N VAL A 25 -19.42 4.36 -13.07
CA VAL A 25 -18.33 5.13 -12.46
C VAL A 25 -18.61 5.39 -10.98
N TYR A 26 -19.87 5.66 -10.63
CA TYR A 26 -20.29 5.87 -9.23
C TYR A 26 -20.24 4.58 -8.41
N GLY A 27 -20.64 3.45 -9.02
CA GLY A 27 -20.51 2.12 -8.41
C GLY A 27 -19.06 1.73 -8.15
N LEU A 28 -18.16 2.02 -9.11
CA LEU A 28 -16.73 1.76 -9.00
C LEU A 28 -16.09 2.57 -7.87
N LEU A 29 -16.31 3.89 -7.83
CA LEU A 29 -15.75 4.78 -6.81
C LEU A 29 -16.22 4.40 -5.40
N LYS A 30 -17.50 4.02 -5.27
CA LYS A 30 -18.07 3.53 -4.00
C LYS A 30 -17.50 2.17 -3.57
N ALA A 31 -17.11 1.32 -4.52
CA ALA A 31 -16.47 0.03 -4.25
C ALA A 31 -14.97 0.15 -3.95
N ILE A 32 -14.29 1.19 -4.44
CA ILE A 32 -12.87 1.44 -4.17
C ILE A 32 -12.63 1.83 -2.71
N THR A 33 -13.51 2.63 -2.10
CA THR A 33 -13.33 3.13 -0.71
C THR A 33 -13.13 2.01 0.33
N PRO A 34 -13.98 0.96 0.43
CA PRO A 34 -13.76 -0.14 1.38
C PRO A 34 -12.54 -0.99 1.02
N GLY A 35 -12.16 -1.00 -0.25
CA GLY A 35 -11.03 -1.75 -0.72
C GLY A 35 -9.67 -1.13 -0.40
N GLU A 36 -9.56 0.20 -0.42
CA GLU A 36 -8.40 0.94 0.10
C GLU A 36 -8.14 0.61 1.57
N ILE A 37 -9.21 0.51 2.39
CA ILE A 37 -9.11 0.11 3.80
C ILE A 37 -8.62 -1.34 3.92
N SER A 38 -9.16 -2.23 3.10
CA SER A 38 -8.77 -3.65 3.08
C SER A 38 -7.30 -3.83 2.68
N TYR A 39 -6.82 -3.03 1.72
CA TYR A 39 -5.43 -3.01 1.30
C TYR A 39 -4.51 -2.46 2.41
N ALA A 40 -4.88 -1.34 3.05
CA ALA A 40 -4.13 -0.78 4.18
C ALA A 40 -4.02 -1.78 5.35
N LEU A 41 -5.10 -2.51 5.66
CA LEU A 41 -5.11 -3.56 6.67
C LEU A 41 -4.20 -4.74 6.28
N SER A 42 -4.25 -5.19 5.02
CA SER A 42 -3.38 -6.26 4.53
C SER A 42 -1.90 -5.89 4.70
N LEU A 43 -1.51 -4.67 4.31
CA LEU A 43 -0.15 -4.17 4.51
C LEU A 43 0.25 -4.10 5.99
N LEU A 44 -0.66 -3.64 6.84
CA LEU A 44 -0.43 -3.60 8.28
C LEU A 44 -0.18 -5.01 8.83
N PHE A 45 -1.04 -5.98 8.52
CA PHE A 45 -0.88 -7.37 8.95
C PHE A 45 0.41 -8.02 8.44
N SER A 46 0.80 -7.81 7.18
CA SER A 46 2.07 -8.32 6.65
C SER A 46 3.27 -7.75 7.41
N LYS A 47 3.29 -6.44 7.72
CA LYS A 47 4.37 -5.83 8.52
C LYS A 47 4.38 -6.35 9.97
N TYR A 48 3.21 -6.54 10.58
CA TYR A 48 3.10 -7.13 11.91
C TYR A 48 3.59 -8.58 11.95
N SER A 49 3.34 -9.37 10.91
CA SER A 49 3.86 -10.73 10.78
C SER A 49 5.40 -10.74 10.79
N ILE A 50 6.03 -9.85 10.02
CA ILE A 50 7.49 -9.69 9.99
C ILE A 50 8.03 -9.26 11.36
N LEU A 51 7.38 -8.28 12.01
CA LEU A 51 7.77 -7.80 13.33
C LEU A 51 7.64 -8.89 14.42
N SER A 52 6.57 -9.69 14.37
CA SER A 52 6.37 -10.85 15.25
C SER A 52 7.44 -11.92 15.04
N PHE A 53 7.80 -12.18 13.79
CA PHE A 53 8.90 -13.07 13.45
C PHE A 53 10.23 -12.57 14.04
N TYR A 54 10.54 -11.28 13.89
CA TYR A 54 11.74 -10.68 14.49
C TYR A 54 11.74 -10.76 16.01
N TRP A 55 10.58 -10.57 16.65
CA TRP A 55 10.43 -10.70 18.09
C TRP A 55 10.80 -12.11 18.57
N ARG A 56 10.34 -13.14 17.84
CA ARG A 56 10.59 -14.54 18.18
C ARG A 56 12.04 -14.97 17.91
N VAL A 57 12.67 -14.48 16.84
CA VAL A 57 14.03 -14.89 16.44
C VAL A 57 15.11 -14.20 17.25
N PHE A 58 15.05 -12.87 17.36
CA PHE A 58 16.19 -12.11 17.88
C PHE A 58 16.23 -12.07 19.40
N GLY A 59 15.09 -12.17 20.12
CA GLY A 59 15.03 -12.33 21.58
C GLY A 59 15.69 -11.23 22.46
N ILE A 60 16.44 -10.29 21.87
CA ILE A 60 17.28 -9.29 22.51
C ILE A 60 16.45 -8.07 22.94
N SER A 61 16.71 -7.54 24.14
CA SER A 61 16.01 -6.37 24.69
C SER A 61 16.07 -5.13 23.80
N SER A 62 17.22 -4.82 23.20
CA SER A 62 17.38 -3.70 22.26
C SER A 62 16.52 -3.85 21.00
N MET A 63 16.36 -5.07 20.49
CA MET A 63 15.53 -5.35 19.31
C MET A 63 14.04 -5.19 19.63
N ARG A 64 13.61 -5.52 20.86
CA ARG A 64 12.20 -5.37 21.29
C ARG A 64 11.75 -3.93 21.24
N THR A 65 12.59 -2.99 21.66
CA THR A 65 12.27 -1.56 21.58
C THR A 65 12.10 -1.10 20.13
N ILE A 66 12.99 -1.52 19.23
CA ILE A 66 12.88 -1.19 17.79
C ILE A 66 11.60 -1.77 17.21
N ILE A 67 11.26 -3.02 17.53
CA ILE A 67 10.03 -3.66 17.06
C ILE A 67 8.79 -2.89 17.51
N LEU A 68 8.73 -2.47 18.77
CA LEU A 68 7.61 -1.68 19.30
C LEU A 68 7.51 -0.31 18.63
N VAL A 69 8.65 0.37 18.43
CA VAL A 69 8.69 1.65 17.71
C VAL A 69 8.18 1.49 16.27
N MET A 70 8.63 0.45 15.57
CA MET A 70 8.18 0.18 14.20
C MET A 70 6.69 -0.19 14.15
N ALA A 71 6.18 -0.96 15.11
CA ALA A 71 4.76 -1.26 15.22
C ALA A 71 3.93 0.03 15.41
N ALA A 72 4.41 0.96 16.24
CA ALA A 72 3.77 2.27 16.42
C ALA A 72 3.80 3.11 15.13
N VAL A 73 4.92 3.13 14.41
CA VAL A 73 5.03 3.85 13.12
C VAL A 73 4.08 3.28 12.07
N VAL A 74 4.00 1.95 11.94
CA VAL A 74 3.14 1.28 10.96
C VAL A 74 1.65 1.52 11.27
N THR A 75 1.28 1.48 12.55
CA THR A 75 -0.10 1.79 12.97
C THR A 75 -0.47 3.24 12.73
N LEU A 76 0.42 4.17 13.08
CA LEU A 76 0.20 5.59 12.81
C LEU A 76 0.03 5.85 11.31
N TRP A 77 0.81 5.18 10.47
CA TRP A 77 0.67 5.26 9.01
C TRP A 77 -0.69 4.72 8.53
N ALA A 78 -1.14 3.55 9.01
CA ALA A 78 -2.43 2.99 8.60
C ALA A 78 -3.61 3.87 9.04
N VAL A 79 -3.52 4.44 10.25
CA VAL A 79 -4.53 5.38 10.77
C VAL A 79 -4.54 6.66 9.94
N SER A 80 -3.37 7.24 9.63
CA SER A 80 -3.30 8.46 8.83
C SER A 80 -3.78 8.24 7.40
N ALA A 81 -3.44 7.10 6.77
CA ALA A 81 -3.96 6.72 5.46
C ALA A 81 -5.48 6.59 5.47
N THR A 82 -6.05 5.94 6.49
CA THR A 82 -7.51 5.78 6.64
C THR A 82 -8.20 7.14 6.77
N ILE A 83 -7.70 8.02 7.65
CA ILE A 83 -8.24 9.37 7.84
C ILE A 83 -8.12 10.18 6.54
N ALA A 84 -6.99 10.09 5.85
CA ALA A 84 -6.77 10.77 4.59
C ALA A 84 -7.74 10.28 3.51
N SER A 85 -8.07 8.97 3.45
CA SER A 85 -9.08 8.43 2.54
C SER A 85 -10.47 9.02 2.79
N PHE A 86 -10.84 9.23 4.06
CA PHE A 86 -12.11 9.90 4.40
C PHE A 86 -12.10 11.40 4.07
N LEU A 87 -10.94 12.04 4.13
CA LEU A 87 -10.75 13.47 3.83
C LEU A 87 -10.31 13.73 2.38
N ALA A 88 -10.24 12.70 1.54
CA ALA A 88 -9.80 12.82 0.15
C ALA A 88 -10.66 13.82 -0.64
N CYS A 89 -11.96 13.89 -0.31
CA CYS A 89 -12.88 14.94 -0.76
C CYS A 89 -13.71 15.46 0.42
N ILE A 90 -13.98 16.77 0.41
CA ILE A 90 -14.91 17.41 1.35
C ILE A 90 -16.02 18.10 0.52
N PRO A 91 -17.28 17.62 0.59
CA PRO A 91 -17.74 16.39 1.25
C PRO A 91 -17.25 15.12 0.53
N LEU A 92 -17.14 13.99 1.24
CA LEU A 92 -16.75 12.70 0.66
C LEU A 92 -17.68 12.30 -0.50
N GLU A 93 -18.94 12.74 -0.44
CA GLU A 93 -19.94 12.53 -1.49
C GLU A 93 -19.59 13.17 -2.83
N ALA A 94 -18.77 14.22 -2.82
CA ALA A 94 -18.26 14.84 -4.04
C ALA A 94 -17.25 13.95 -4.79
N LEU A 95 -16.72 12.91 -4.14
CA LEU A 95 -15.86 11.91 -4.79
C LEU A 95 -16.62 11.14 -5.88
N TRP A 96 -17.89 10.81 -5.63
CA TRP A 96 -18.74 10.03 -6.54
C TRP A 96 -19.94 10.81 -7.06
N ASN A 97 -20.11 12.10 -6.77
CA ASN A 97 -21.17 12.89 -7.35
C ASN A 97 -20.63 14.25 -7.79
N PRO A 98 -20.27 14.43 -9.07
CA PRO A 98 -19.72 15.68 -9.57
C PRO A 98 -20.71 16.85 -9.53
N ASN A 99 -22.00 16.58 -9.31
CA ASN A 99 -23.01 17.62 -9.13
C ASN A 99 -22.97 18.26 -7.73
N ILE A 100 -22.25 17.68 -6.78
CA ILE A 100 -22.07 18.24 -5.45
C ILE A 100 -20.79 19.08 -5.46
N PRO A 101 -20.87 20.40 -5.18
CA PRO A 101 -19.68 21.23 -5.09
C PRO A 101 -18.84 20.78 -3.88
N GLY A 102 -17.65 20.23 -4.16
CA GLY A 102 -16.70 19.79 -3.16
C GLY A 102 -15.26 20.11 -3.55
N LYS A 103 -14.38 20.17 -2.55
CA LYS A 103 -12.93 20.25 -2.77
C LYS A 103 -12.34 18.87 -2.60
N CYS A 104 -11.79 18.33 -3.69
CA CYS A 104 -11.06 17.07 -3.71
C CYS A 104 -9.56 17.32 -3.81
N MET A 105 -8.77 16.53 -3.10
CA MET A 105 -7.31 16.56 -3.20
C MET A 105 -6.87 15.85 -4.49
N PRO A 106 -5.80 16.31 -5.16
CA PRO A 106 -5.31 15.64 -6.36
C PRO A 106 -4.95 14.19 -6.04
N LEU A 107 -5.53 13.26 -6.81
CA LEU A 107 -5.42 11.83 -6.56
C LEU A 107 -3.95 11.34 -6.57
N ALA A 108 -3.13 11.89 -7.48
CA ALA A 108 -1.69 11.61 -7.52
C ALA A 108 -0.96 12.00 -6.23
N ASN A 109 -1.26 13.18 -5.66
CA ASN A 109 -0.63 13.64 -4.42
C ASN A 109 -1.06 12.78 -3.23
N PHE A 110 -2.32 12.36 -3.22
CA PHE A 110 -2.86 11.45 -2.21
C PHE A 110 -2.12 10.10 -2.25
N TYR A 111 -2.07 9.45 -3.41
CA TYR A 111 -1.41 8.16 -3.56
C TYR A 111 0.11 8.23 -3.33
N LEU A 112 0.78 9.30 -3.78
CA LEU A 112 2.20 9.52 -3.46
C LEU A 112 2.42 9.67 -1.95
N GLY A 113 1.58 10.46 -1.29
CA GLY A 113 1.66 10.72 0.16
C GLY A 113 1.46 9.46 1.00
N VAL A 114 0.63 8.52 0.56
CA VAL A 114 0.41 7.24 1.24
C VAL A 114 1.48 6.21 0.89
N SER A 115 1.87 6.12 -0.40
CA SER A 115 2.80 5.09 -0.90
C SER A 115 4.23 5.35 -0.47
N PHE A 116 4.68 6.60 -0.45
CA PHE A 116 6.05 6.96 -0.06
C PHE A 116 6.43 6.47 1.36
N PRO A 117 5.69 6.81 2.43
CA PRO A 117 5.99 6.31 3.77
C PRO A 117 5.83 4.79 3.89
N ASN A 118 4.90 4.17 3.14
CA ASN A 118 4.77 2.72 3.11
C ASN A 118 6.06 2.04 2.61
N VAL A 119 6.58 2.49 1.46
CA VAL A 119 7.82 1.99 0.88
C VAL A 119 9.00 2.24 1.83
N MET A 120 9.09 3.45 2.41
CA MET A 120 10.16 3.76 3.37
C MET A 120 10.16 2.83 4.58
N THR A 121 8.99 2.53 5.16
CA THR A 121 8.91 1.58 6.28
C THR A 121 9.31 0.16 5.89
N ASP A 122 9.10 -0.25 4.63
CA ASP A 122 9.53 -1.56 4.12
C ASP A 122 11.05 -1.69 4.04
N TRP A 123 11.72 -0.66 3.53
CA TRP A 123 13.18 -0.60 3.50
C TRP A 123 13.76 -0.61 4.91
N ILE A 124 13.17 0.14 5.85
CA ILE A 124 13.63 0.15 7.24
C ILE A 124 13.50 -1.24 7.86
N LEU A 125 12.35 -1.90 7.70
CA LEU A 125 12.13 -3.27 8.20
C LEU A 125 13.14 -4.25 7.61
N LEU A 126 13.49 -4.09 6.33
CA LEU A 126 14.49 -4.90 5.66
C LEU A 126 15.89 -4.67 6.24
N PHE A 127 16.32 -3.43 6.45
CA PHE A 127 17.67 -3.13 6.96
C PHE A 127 17.88 -3.45 8.45
N ILE A 128 16.83 -3.42 9.28
CA ILE A 128 16.90 -3.70 10.72
C ILE A 128 17.65 -5.02 11.03
N PRO A 129 17.25 -6.19 10.51
CA PRO A 129 17.89 -7.46 10.85
C PRO A 129 19.34 -7.56 10.34
N ILE A 130 19.71 -6.89 9.24
CA ILE A 130 21.09 -6.98 8.69
C ILE A 130 22.10 -6.51 9.73
N LYS A 131 21.82 -5.37 10.37
CA LYS A 131 22.71 -4.79 11.39
C LYS A 131 22.90 -5.76 12.55
N TYR A 132 21.84 -6.44 12.98
CA TYR A 132 21.91 -7.40 14.07
C TYR A 132 22.59 -8.72 13.68
N ILE A 133 22.37 -9.22 12.45
CA ILE A 133 23.03 -10.44 11.95
C ILE A 133 24.54 -10.27 11.87
N TRP A 134 25.02 -9.08 11.49
CA TRP A 134 26.46 -8.79 11.46
C TRP A 134 27.08 -8.71 12.87
N SER A 135 26.29 -8.32 13.87
CA SER A 135 26.75 -8.19 15.25
C SER A 135 26.61 -9.48 16.08
N LEU A 136 25.78 -10.45 15.66
CA LEU A 136 25.39 -11.57 16.50
C LEU A 136 25.72 -12.93 15.86
N GLN A 137 26.51 -13.75 16.57
CA GLN A 137 26.87 -15.12 16.16
C GLN A 137 25.67 -16.07 16.27
N MET A 138 24.75 -15.99 15.30
CA MET A 138 23.57 -16.88 15.25
C MET A 138 23.90 -18.28 14.72
N PRO A 139 23.16 -19.32 15.16
CA PRO A 139 23.23 -20.65 14.59
C PRO A 139 22.83 -20.66 13.10
N LYS A 140 23.49 -21.50 12.30
CA LYS A 140 23.37 -21.53 10.83
C LYS A 140 21.94 -21.73 10.32
N SER A 141 21.10 -22.45 11.07
CA SER A 141 19.68 -22.67 10.71
C SER A 141 18.86 -21.39 10.74
N GLN A 142 19.01 -20.56 11.78
CA GLN A 142 18.34 -19.27 11.86
C GLN A 142 18.86 -18.29 10.81
N LYS A 143 20.17 -18.33 10.54
CA LYS A 143 20.79 -17.52 9.48
C LYS A 143 20.22 -17.82 8.10
N LEU A 144 19.90 -19.09 7.81
CA LEU A 144 19.31 -19.50 6.53
C LEU A 144 17.88 -18.94 6.35
N VAL A 145 17.03 -19.07 7.38
CA VAL A 145 15.64 -18.57 7.34
C VAL A 145 15.63 -17.05 7.18
N VAL A 146 16.47 -16.35 7.94
CA VAL A 146 16.55 -14.89 7.86
C VAL A 146 17.08 -14.43 6.50
N SER A 147 18.06 -15.14 5.93
CA SER A 147 18.57 -14.86 4.58
C SER A 147 17.50 -15.07 3.50
N GLY A 148 16.67 -16.12 3.62
CA GLY A 148 15.56 -16.36 2.68
C GLY A 148 14.50 -15.26 2.74
N MET A 149 14.10 -14.86 3.95
CA MET A 149 13.17 -13.75 4.14
C MET A 149 13.72 -12.42 3.63
N PHE A 150 15.03 -12.21 3.76
CA PHE A 150 15.68 -11.02 3.23
C PHE A 150 15.65 -10.97 1.70
N ALA A 151 15.87 -12.11 1.03
CA ALA A 151 15.81 -12.21 -0.42
C ALA A 151 14.39 -11.97 -0.97
N VAL A 152 13.37 -12.54 -0.32
CA VAL A 152 11.97 -12.27 -0.70
C VAL A 152 11.61 -10.82 -0.41
N GLY A 153 11.99 -10.30 0.76
CA GLY A 153 11.74 -8.92 1.15
C GLY A 153 12.39 -7.89 0.22
N SER A 154 13.62 -8.14 -0.25
CA SER A 154 14.32 -7.21 -1.16
C SER A 154 13.67 -7.18 -2.54
N PHE A 155 13.26 -8.32 -3.06
CA PHE A 155 12.52 -8.40 -4.32
C PHE A 155 11.21 -7.59 -4.25
N VAL A 156 10.44 -7.76 -3.18
CA VAL A 156 9.19 -7.01 -2.99
C VAL A 156 9.44 -5.51 -2.83
N CYS A 157 10.49 -5.10 -2.10
CA CYS A 157 10.84 -3.68 -1.98
C CYS A 157 11.21 -3.03 -3.33
N ILE A 158 11.88 -3.77 -4.22
CA ILE A 158 12.19 -3.30 -5.59
C ILE A 158 10.89 -3.11 -6.39
N VAL A 159 9.97 -4.07 -6.30
CA VAL A 159 8.64 -3.99 -6.93
C VAL A 159 7.88 -2.76 -6.44
N SER A 160 7.84 -2.51 -5.13
CA SER A 160 7.18 -1.33 -4.57
C SER A 160 7.83 -0.01 -5.01
N LEU A 161 9.15 0.01 -5.24
CA LEU A 161 9.86 1.17 -5.78
C LEU A 161 9.45 1.45 -7.23
N ILE A 162 9.35 0.41 -8.06
CA ILE A 162 8.87 0.53 -9.45
C ILE A 162 7.45 1.11 -9.47
N ARG A 163 6.57 0.62 -8.60
CA ARG A 163 5.21 1.15 -8.43
C ARG A 163 5.22 2.64 -8.07
N LEU A 164 6.08 3.07 -7.15
CA LEU A 164 6.19 4.48 -6.77
C LEU A 164 6.61 5.38 -7.96
N ILE A 165 7.53 4.89 -8.81
CA ILE A 165 7.96 5.58 -10.03
C ILE A 165 6.81 5.69 -11.03
N ILE A 166 6.03 4.62 -11.20
CA ILE A 166 4.84 4.61 -12.07
C ILE A 166 3.81 5.64 -11.57
N ILE A 167 3.53 5.68 -10.26
CA ILE A 167 2.62 6.67 -9.66
C ILE A 167 3.15 8.10 -9.87
N TYR A 168 4.46 8.31 -9.79
CA TYR A 168 5.08 9.61 -10.02
C TYR A 168 5.00 10.09 -11.48
N HIS A 169 4.95 9.17 -12.44
CA HIS A 169 4.80 9.45 -13.87
C HIS A 169 3.38 9.25 -14.39
N LEU A 170 2.40 9.08 -13.50
CA LEU A 170 1.02 8.83 -13.91
C LEU A 170 0.39 10.12 -14.49
N ASP A 171 0.16 10.13 -15.80
CA ASP A 171 -0.64 11.17 -16.45
C ASP A 171 -2.12 10.98 -16.09
N LEU A 172 -2.68 11.96 -15.37
CA LEU A 172 -4.05 11.94 -14.83
C LEU A 172 -5.15 12.15 -15.88
N THR A 173 -4.81 12.20 -17.18
CA THR A 173 -5.77 12.34 -18.27
C THR A 173 -6.67 11.11 -18.43
N ASP A 174 -6.22 9.92 -18.01
CA ASP A 174 -6.98 8.67 -18.10
C ASP A 174 -6.90 7.82 -16.82
N ILE A 175 -7.70 8.21 -15.82
CA ILE A 175 -7.72 7.59 -14.49
C ILE A 175 -8.05 6.09 -14.56
N THR A 176 -8.98 5.64 -15.42
CA THR A 176 -9.36 4.22 -15.53
C THR A 176 -8.29 3.33 -16.18
N TRP A 177 -7.42 3.90 -17.03
CA TRP A 177 -6.35 3.14 -17.70
C TRP A 177 -5.14 3.00 -16.76
N GLY A 178 -4.76 4.08 -16.07
CA GLY A 178 -3.73 4.05 -15.02
C GLY A 178 -4.12 3.21 -13.81
N LEU A 179 -5.43 3.07 -13.52
CA LEU A 179 -5.92 2.20 -12.45
C LEU A 179 -5.58 0.73 -12.67
N VAL A 180 -5.48 0.26 -13.93
CA VAL A 180 -5.18 -1.15 -14.22
C VAL A 180 -3.78 -1.51 -13.74
N ASP A 181 -2.78 -0.71 -14.09
CA ASP A 181 -1.41 -0.90 -13.61
C ASP A 181 -1.37 -0.83 -12.08
N LEU A 182 -2.10 0.13 -11.49
CA LEU A 182 -2.15 0.28 -10.05
C LEU A 182 -2.77 -0.95 -9.38
N VAL A 183 -3.86 -1.50 -9.91
CA VAL A 183 -4.53 -2.72 -9.40
C VAL A 183 -3.64 -3.95 -9.56
N VAL A 184 -3.00 -4.14 -10.72
CA VAL A 184 -2.10 -5.28 -10.97
C VAL A 184 -0.92 -5.25 -9.99
N TRP A 185 -0.27 -4.10 -9.84
CA TRP A 185 0.85 -3.96 -8.90
C TRP A 185 0.41 -4.06 -7.43
N THR A 186 -0.78 -3.57 -7.10
CA THR A 186 -1.39 -3.73 -5.76
C THR A 186 -1.66 -5.21 -5.45
N GLY A 187 -2.13 -5.97 -6.44
CA GLY A 187 -2.30 -7.42 -6.35
C GLY A 187 -0.98 -8.13 -6.07
N VAL A 188 0.08 -7.81 -6.83
CA VAL A 188 1.43 -8.36 -6.61
C VAL A 188 1.96 -8.02 -5.22
N GLU A 189 1.74 -6.79 -4.74
CA GLU A 189 2.22 -6.34 -3.44
C GLU A 189 1.44 -6.95 -2.26
N SER A 190 0.15 -7.26 -2.46
CA SER A 190 -0.70 -7.90 -1.44
C SER A 190 -0.32 -9.36 -1.17
N PHE A 191 0.45 -10.00 -2.05
CA PHE A 191 0.93 -11.38 -1.89
C PHE A 191 2.22 -11.51 -1.04
N ARG A 192 2.62 -10.45 -0.34
CA ARG A 192 3.81 -10.39 0.52
C ARG A 192 3.69 -11.15 1.84
#